data_AF-A0A3D1AYC4-F1
#
_entry.id   AF-A0A3D1AYC4-F1
#
_cell.length_a   1.000
_cell.length_b   1.000
_cell.length_c   1.000
_cell.angle_alpha   90.00
_cell.angle_beta   90.00
_cell.angle_gamma   90.00
#
_symmetry.space_group_name_H-M   'P 1'
#
loop_
_entity.id
_entity.type
_entity.pdbx_description
1 polymer ?
#
loop_
_entity_poly.entity_id
_entity_poly.type
_entity_poly.pdbx_seq_one_letter_code
_entity_poly.pdbx_strand_id
1 'polypeptide(L)'
;GVKTLAPVSRRSFLALSAVAPFAAAQSNRHIPIGLELYSVRDELAKDLPGTIRAVAKMGYQVVEFFSPYYDWTPERAKEVRALLDEVGLR
;
A
#
# COMPACT_ATOMS: atom_id res chain seq x y z
N GLY A 1 47.06 -29.02 -1.34
CA GLY A 1 46.39 -29.58 -0.15
C GLY A 1 44.97 -29.05 -0.11
N VAL A 2 43.97 -29.92 -0.26
CA VAL A 2 42.55 -29.54 -0.19
C VAL A 2 42.20 -29.34 1.28
N LYS A 3 41.71 -28.16 1.66
CA LYS A 3 41.25 -27.88 3.02
C LYS A 3 39.86 -28.51 3.20
N THR A 4 39.77 -29.54 4.02
CA THR A 4 38.50 -30.15 4.45
C THR A 4 37.72 -29.12 5.27
N LEU A 5 36.52 -28.76 4.82
CA LEU A 5 35.59 -27.94 5.61
C LEU A 5 35.10 -28.75 6.81
N ALA A 6 35.13 -28.16 8.00
CA ALA A 6 34.69 -28.85 9.22
C ALA A 6 33.18 -29.19 9.15
N PRO A 7 32.75 -30.38 9.61
CA PRO A 7 31.36 -30.79 9.58
C PRO A 7 30.51 -29.93 10.54
N VAL A 8 29.34 -29.49 10.09
CA VAL A 8 28.37 -28.76 10.92
C VAL A 8 27.89 -29.66 12.05
N SER A 9 28.08 -29.24 13.30
CA SER A 9 27.63 -29.99 14.48
C SER A 9 26.10 -29.97 14.60
N ARG A 10 25.51 -31.07 15.11
CA ARG A 10 24.07 -31.18 15.40
C ARG A 10 23.55 -30.05 16.29
N ARG A 11 24.37 -29.60 17.27
CA ARG A 11 24.02 -28.47 18.15
C ARG A 11 23.95 -27.15 17.38
N SER A 12 24.92 -26.92 16.49
CA SER A 12 24.93 -25.74 15.62
C SER A 12 23.76 -25.77 14.63
N PHE A 13 23.40 -26.95 14.13
CA PHE A 13 22.24 -27.12 13.25
C PHE A 13 20.90 -26.86 13.96
N LEU A 14 20.72 -27.36 15.19
CA LEU A 14 19.53 -27.10 16.01
C LEU A 14 19.42 -25.62 16.39
N ALA A 15 20.53 -25.00 16.78
CA ALA A 15 20.56 -23.57 17.10
C ALA A 15 20.17 -22.72 15.88
N LEU A 16 20.70 -23.02 14.69
CA LEU A 16 20.38 -22.27 13.47
C LEU A 16 18.93 -22.49 13.02
N SER A 17 18.42 -23.73 13.12
CA SER A 17 17.03 -24.07 12.80
C SER A 17 16.01 -23.42 13.74
N ALA A 18 16.38 -23.16 15.00
CA ALA A 18 15.48 -22.54 15.98
C ALA A 18 15.19 -21.05 15.71
N VAL A 19 16.08 -20.34 14.98
CA VAL A 19 15.93 -18.90 14.68
C VAL A 19 15.41 -18.61 13.27
N ALA A 20 15.50 -19.59 12.36
CA ALA A 20 15.04 -19.45 10.98
C ALA A 20 13.56 -19.00 10.83
N PRO A 21 12.60 -19.48 11.65
CA PRO A 21 11.22 -19.00 11.57
C PRO A 21 11.08 -17.51 11.92
N PHE A 22 11.91 -17.00 12.84
CA PHE A 22 11.87 -15.60 13.27
C PHE A 22 12.55 -14.67 12.26
N ALA A 23 13.61 -15.12 11.60
CA ALA A 23 14.26 -14.38 10.51
C ALA A 23 13.35 -14.24 9.28
N ALA A 24 12.52 -15.24 8.99
CA ALA A 24 11.55 -15.19 7.89
C ALA A 24 10.27 -14.38 8.23
N ALA A 25 10.00 -14.13 9.51
CA ALA A 25 8.81 -13.41 9.98
C ALA A 25 8.93 -11.87 9.87
N GLN A 26 10.15 -11.34 9.67
CA GLN A 26 10.37 -9.91 9.42
C GLN A 26 10.00 -9.55 7.97
N SER A 27 8.73 -9.63 7.62
CA SER A 27 8.22 -8.96 6.42
C SER A 27 7.96 -7.50 6.77
N ASN A 28 8.81 -6.58 6.30
CA ASN A 28 8.50 -5.15 6.31
C ASN A 28 7.36 -4.89 5.31
N ARG A 29 6.11 -5.17 5.72
CA ARG A 29 4.94 -4.95 4.87
C ARG A 29 4.69 -3.46 4.80
N HIS A 30 4.88 -2.88 3.61
CA HIS A 30 4.45 -1.52 3.34
C HIS A 30 2.93 -1.43 3.49
N ILE A 31 2.47 -0.68 4.49
CA ILE A 31 1.05 -0.39 4.70
C ILE A 31 0.78 0.97 4.03
N PRO A 32 -0.05 1.02 2.97
CA PRO A 32 -0.33 2.28 2.31
C PRO A 32 -1.12 3.22 3.20
N ILE A 33 -0.78 4.52 3.17
CA ILE A 33 -1.50 5.55 3.90
C ILE A 33 -2.68 6.04 3.06
N GLY A 34 -3.88 5.90 3.62
CA GLY A 34 -5.13 6.33 2.99
C GLY A 34 -5.68 7.65 3.54
N LEU A 35 -6.50 8.32 2.74
CA LEU A 35 -7.28 9.49 3.15
C LEU A 35 -8.77 9.25 2.89
N GLU A 36 -9.59 9.36 3.94
CA GLU A 36 -11.04 9.46 3.79
C GLU A 36 -11.40 10.86 3.28
N LEU A 37 -12.02 10.92 2.09
CA LEU A 37 -12.23 12.17 1.35
C LEU A 37 -13.23 13.11 2.03
N TYR A 38 -13.97 12.65 3.04
CA TYR A 38 -14.80 13.54 3.88
C TYR A 38 -13.98 14.65 4.55
N SER A 39 -12.70 14.37 4.83
CA SER A 39 -11.74 15.32 5.41
C SER A 39 -11.50 16.55 4.52
N VAL A 40 -11.71 16.42 3.20
CA VAL A 40 -11.53 17.48 2.19
C VAL A 40 -12.81 17.74 1.38
N ARG A 41 -13.98 17.39 1.94
CA ARG A 41 -15.28 17.41 1.26
C ARG A 41 -15.63 18.74 0.57
N ASP A 42 -15.25 19.86 1.18
CA ASP A 42 -15.59 21.19 0.66
C ASP A 42 -14.80 21.49 -0.63
N GLU A 43 -13.56 21.01 -0.75
CA GLU A 43 -12.77 21.13 -1.97
C GLU A 43 -13.19 20.08 -3.00
N LEU A 44 -13.47 18.84 -2.57
CA LEU A 44 -13.95 17.78 -3.44
C LEU A 44 -15.28 18.15 -4.13
N ALA A 45 -16.18 18.82 -3.41
CA ALA A 45 -17.45 19.29 -3.94
C ALA A 45 -17.29 20.39 -5.00
N LYS A 46 -16.22 21.20 -4.91
CA LYS A 46 -15.91 22.25 -5.90
C LYS A 46 -15.22 21.69 -7.13
N ASP A 47 -14.23 20.82 -6.93
CA ASP A 47 -13.38 20.27 -7.98
C ASP A 47 -12.86 18.88 -7.58
N LEU A 48 -13.61 17.84 -7.96
CA LEU A 48 -13.21 16.46 -7.70
C LEU A 48 -11.86 16.12 -8.36
N PRO A 49 -11.65 16.36 -9.67
CA PRO A 49 -10.38 16.04 -10.31
C PRO A 49 -9.17 16.75 -9.70
N GLY A 50 -9.29 18.06 -9.44
CA GLY A 50 -8.22 18.85 -8.82
C GLY A 50 -7.90 18.39 -7.41
N THR A 51 -8.92 18.07 -6.61
CA THR A 51 -8.75 17.57 -5.24
C THR A 51 -8.04 16.23 -5.22
N ILE A 52 -8.44 15.27 -6.06
CA ILE A 52 -7.78 13.95 -6.16
C ILE A 52 -6.30 14.10 -6.57
N ARG A 53 -6.01 14.96 -7.54
CA ARG A 53 -4.63 15.24 -7.97
C ARG A 53 -3.80 15.90 -6.86
N ALA A 54 -4.40 16.78 -6.06
CA ALA A 54 -3.73 17.41 -4.93
C ALA A 54 -3.41 16.38 -3.84
N VAL A 55 -4.37 15.52 -3.49
CA VAL A 55 -4.19 14.43 -2.51
C VAL A 55 -3.06 13.47 -2.95
N ALA A 56 -3.01 13.10 -4.22
CA ALA A 56 -1.92 12.29 -4.76
C ALA A 56 -0.56 12.99 -4.63
N LYS A 57 -0.48 14.28 -4.96
CA LYS A 57 0.75 15.08 -4.81
C LYS A 57 1.22 15.22 -3.37
N MET A 58 0.32 15.13 -2.39
CA MET A 58 0.66 15.12 -0.96
C MET A 58 1.30 13.80 -0.51
N GLY A 59 1.23 12.73 -1.32
CA GLY A 59 1.83 11.43 -1.02
C GLY A 59 0.89 10.39 -0.43
N TYR A 60 -0.42 10.66 -0.38
CA TYR A 60 -1.40 9.62 -0.07
C TYR A 60 -1.43 8.55 -1.16
N GLN A 61 -1.76 7.32 -0.76
CA GLN A 61 -1.67 6.14 -1.64
C GLN A 61 -3.03 5.48 -1.88
N VAL A 62 -4.01 5.77 -1.02
CA VAL A 62 -5.37 5.24 -1.08
C VAL A 62 -6.34 6.38 -0.78
N VAL A 63 -7.51 6.38 -1.43
CA VAL A 63 -8.61 7.29 -1.07
C VAL A 63 -9.89 6.52 -0.80
N GLU A 64 -10.65 6.97 0.19
CA GLU A 64 -11.98 6.43 0.48
C GLU A 64 -13.04 7.50 0.18
N PHE A 65 -13.98 7.18 -0.71
CA PHE A 65 -15.09 8.07 -1.02
C PHE A 65 -16.17 8.01 0.06
N PHE A 66 -16.92 9.10 0.20
CA PHE A 66 -18.12 9.20 1.02
C PHE A 66 -19.35 9.48 0.16
N SER A 67 -20.53 9.66 0.75
CA SER A 67 -21.87 9.66 0.11
C SER A 67 -22.06 10.23 -1.32
N PRO A 68 -21.35 11.25 -1.84
CA PRO A 68 -21.61 11.77 -3.19
C PRO A 68 -21.51 10.77 -4.36
N TYR A 69 -20.82 9.64 -4.21
CA TYR A 69 -20.75 8.65 -5.29
C TYR A 69 -22.04 7.84 -5.49
N TYR A 70 -23.00 7.90 -4.55
CA TYR A 70 -24.28 7.20 -4.70
C TYR A 70 -25.10 7.68 -5.90
N ASP A 71 -24.91 8.94 -6.30
CA ASP A 71 -25.60 9.53 -7.44
C ASP A 71 -24.83 9.36 -8.76
N TRP A 72 -23.69 8.66 -8.76
CA TRP A 72 -22.87 8.52 -9.97
C TRP A 72 -23.45 7.48 -10.92
N THR A 73 -23.39 7.81 -12.21
CA THR A 73 -23.57 6.81 -13.26
C THR A 73 -22.35 5.89 -13.33
N PRO A 74 -22.50 4.66 -13.89
CA PRO A 74 -21.37 3.79 -14.17
C PRO A 74 -20.27 4.44 -15.01
N GLU A 75 -20.64 5.31 -15.96
CA GLU A 75 -19.71 6.07 -16.79
C GLU A 75 -18.89 7.03 -15.95
N ARG A 76 -19.56 7.77 -15.06
CA ARG A 76 -18.88 8.69 -14.14
C ARG A 76 -17.94 7.96 -13.19
N ALA A 77 -18.34 6.81 -12.67
CA ALA A 77 -17.48 5.98 -11.84
C ALA A 77 -16.22 5.50 -12.60
N LYS A 78 -16.35 5.15 -13.88
CA LYS A 78 -15.21 4.79 -14.74
C LYS A 78 -14.26 5.97 -14.99
N GLU A 79 -14.78 7.17 -15.21
CA GLU A 79 -13.96 8.38 -15.35
C GLU A 79 -13.13 8.65 -14.09
N VAL A 80 -13.77 8.57 -12.92
CA VAL A 80 -13.10 8.77 -11.64
C VAL A 80 -12.07 7.67 -11.41
N ARG A 81 -12.39 6.42 -11.75
CA ARG A 81 -11.43 5.31 -11.69
C ARG A 81 -10.21 5.56 -12.57
N ALA A 82 -10.41 6.00 -13.81
CA ALA A 82 -9.32 6.33 -14.72
C ALA A 82 -8.43 7.44 -14.17
N LEU A 83 -9.02 8.45 -13.52
CA LEU A 83 -8.27 9.50 -12.83
C LEU A 83 -7.42 8.94 -11.67
N LEU A 84 -7.94 8.03 -10.86
CA LEU A 84 -7.17 7.40 -9.78
C LEU A 84 -5.98 6.62 -10.33
N ASP A 85 -6.21 5.82 -11.38
CA ASP A 85 -5.15 5.06 -12.06
C ASP A 85 -4.08 6.01 -12.65
N GLU A 86 -4.48 7.15 -13.23
CA GLU A 86 -3.57 8.17 -13.76
C GLU A 86 -2.63 8.74 -12.70
N VAL A 87 -3.14 8.99 -11.49
CA VAL A 87 -2.36 9.60 -10.39
C VAL A 87 -1.74 8.58 -9.43
N GLY A 88 -1.92 7.29 -9.67
CA GLY A 88 -1.38 6.21 -8.85
C GLY A 88 -2.07 6.01 -7.50
N LEU A 89 -3.30 6.51 -7.34
CA LEU A 89 -4.13 6.27 -6.16
C LEU A 89 -4.91 4.97 -6.32
N ARG A 90 -5.18 4.31 -5.19
CA ARG A 90 -6.01 3.10 -5.11
C ARG A 90 -7.33 3.35 -4.41
#